data_AF-K9Q9I5-F1
#
_entry.id   AF-K9Q9I5-F1
#
_cell.length_a   1.000
_cell.length_b   1.000
_cell.length_c   1.000
_cell.angle_alpha   90.00
_cell.angle_beta   90.00
_cell.angle_gamma   90.00
#
_symmetry.space_group_name_H-M   'P 1'
#
loop_
_entity.id
_entity.type
_entity.pdbx_description
1 polymer ?
#
loop_
_entity_poly.entity_id
_entity_poly.type
_entity_poly.pdbx_seq_one_letter_code
_entity_poly.pdbx_strand_id
1 'polypeptide(L)'
;MELEELKSLIRKGKIGAITLDTSVFDAQGLRLESGLIKQLEQFRDSSTKVIISEIVKEEVLSHITEKTKNAQRELEKSLKQAKDYWQLENREIENIKKLVFDRRDAQEITLERFSKFIDTTSLEVIEAQNYLIVSDLIQKYFQAKPPFSESGKKKSEFPDAIALKG
;
A
#
# COMPACT_ATOMS: atom_id res chain seq x y z
N MET A 1 14.78 20.09 -11.37
CA MET A 1 15.64 19.71 -10.24
C MET A 1 16.44 18.50 -10.68
N GLU A 2 17.77 18.62 -10.64
CA GLU A 2 18.63 17.49 -11.00
C GLU A 2 18.74 16.48 -9.86
N LEU A 3 19.07 15.22 -10.16
CA LEU A 3 19.09 14.13 -9.19
C LEU A 3 20.04 14.40 -8.00
N GLU A 4 21.20 14.99 -8.28
CA GLU A 4 22.18 15.30 -7.23
C GLU A 4 21.76 16.48 -6.35
N GLU A 5 21.03 17.43 -6.93
CA GLU A 5 20.42 18.51 -6.17
C GLU A 5 19.38 17.96 -5.18
N LEU A 6 18.50 17.06 -5.64
CA LEU A 6 17.50 16.39 -4.80
C LEU A 6 18.15 15.60 -3.67
N LYS A 7 19.14 14.75 -3.97
CA LYS A 7 19.88 13.98 -2.94
C LYS A 7 20.52 14.91 -1.91
N SER A 8 21.09 16.04 -2.35
CA SER A 8 21.65 17.02 -1.43
C SER A 8 20.58 17.65 -0.55
N LEU A 9 19.37 17.92 -1.04
CA LEU A 9 18.29 18.50 -0.25
C LEU A 9 17.79 17.54 0.82
N ILE A 10 17.64 16.25 0.48
CA ILE A 10 17.27 15.20 1.44
C ILE A 10 18.33 15.08 2.54
N ARG A 11 19.61 14.96 2.17
CA ARG A 11 20.72 14.85 3.15
C ARG A 11 20.86 16.06 4.06
N LYS A 12 20.52 17.25 3.57
CA LYS A 12 20.55 18.50 4.36
C LYS A 12 19.29 18.69 5.21
N GLY A 13 18.36 17.73 5.22
CA GLY A 13 17.09 17.83 5.94
C GLY A 13 16.17 18.93 5.42
N LYS A 14 16.37 19.39 4.18
CA LYS A 14 15.51 20.41 3.55
C LYS A 14 14.21 19.82 3.01
N ILE A 15 14.15 18.50 2.85
CA ILE A 15 12.92 17.76 2.56
C ILE A 15 12.46 17.10 3.85
N GLY A 16 11.36 17.59 4.41
CA GLY A 16 10.82 17.12 5.68
C GLY A 16 10.06 15.80 5.58
N ALA A 17 9.49 15.48 4.41
CA ALA A 17 8.71 14.27 4.22
C ALA A 17 8.78 13.72 2.79
N ILE A 18 8.63 12.41 2.67
CA ILE A 18 8.42 11.65 1.44
C ILE A 18 7.06 10.99 1.57
N THR A 19 6.23 11.12 0.54
CA THR A 19 4.94 10.43 0.43
C THR A 19 4.90 9.60 -0.85
N LEU A 20 4.15 8.51 -0.80
CA LEU A 20 3.93 7.60 -1.92
C LEU A 20 2.44 7.43 -2.16
N ASP A 21 2.07 7.48 -3.44
CA ASP A 21 0.74 7.09 -3.90
C ASP A 21 0.65 5.56 -4.05
N THR A 22 -0.56 5.01 -3.94
CA THR A 22 -0.86 3.57 -4.12
C THR A 22 -0.33 3.05 -5.45
N SER A 23 -0.42 3.86 -6.52
CA SER A 23 0.11 3.52 -7.85
C SER A 23 1.61 3.17 -7.84
N VAL A 24 2.41 3.78 -6.96
CA VAL A 24 3.83 3.47 -6.81
C VAL A 24 4.03 2.11 -6.15
N PHE A 25 3.25 1.81 -5.11
CA PHE A 25 3.27 0.49 -4.47
C PHE A 25 2.87 -0.62 -5.46
N ASP A 26 1.83 -0.38 -6.26
CA ASP A 26 1.35 -1.30 -7.30
C ASP A 26 2.39 -1.52 -8.39
N ALA A 27 3.02 -0.43 -8.89
CA ALA A 27 4.08 -0.52 -9.90
C ALA A 27 5.30 -1.30 -9.40
N GLN A 28 5.60 -1.23 -8.10
CA GLN A 28 6.64 -2.04 -7.46
C GLN A 28 6.17 -3.44 -7.05
N GLY A 29 4.93 -3.80 -7.39
CA GLY A 29 4.36 -5.12 -7.18
C GLY A 29 4.01 -5.43 -5.73
N LEU A 30 3.83 -4.42 -4.88
CA LEU A 30 3.48 -4.55 -3.45
C LEU A 30 4.53 -5.34 -2.65
N ARG A 31 5.79 -5.25 -3.09
CA ARG A 31 6.94 -5.89 -2.44
C ARG A 31 7.53 -4.96 -1.40
N LEU A 32 6.88 -4.85 -0.25
CA LEU A 32 7.31 -3.97 0.85
C LEU A 32 8.71 -4.33 1.37
N GLU A 33 9.08 -5.60 1.25
CA GLU A 33 10.31 -6.18 1.80
C GLU A 33 11.47 -6.22 0.79
N SER A 34 11.32 -5.64 -0.41
CA SER A 34 12.38 -5.63 -1.42
C SER A 34 12.29 -4.45 -2.41
N GLY A 35 13.30 -4.31 -3.27
CA GLY A 35 13.30 -3.31 -4.33
C GLY A 35 13.32 -1.87 -3.80
N LEU A 36 12.70 -0.96 -4.56
CA LEU A 36 12.70 0.48 -4.26
C LEU A 36 11.91 0.81 -2.99
N ILE A 37 10.79 0.12 -2.73
CA ILE A 37 9.97 0.37 -1.54
C ILE A 37 10.77 0.10 -0.26
N LYS A 38 11.54 -1.00 -0.24
CA LYS A 38 12.41 -1.31 0.91
C LYS A 38 13.45 -0.21 1.18
N GLN A 39 13.93 0.49 0.16
CA GLN A 39 14.92 1.57 0.36
C GLN A 39 14.39 2.72 1.22
N LEU A 40 13.08 2.81 1.46
CA LEU A 40 12.53 3.76 2.42
C LEU A 40 13.03 3.53 3.86
N GLU A 41 13.51 2.33 4.20
CA GLU A 41 14.12 2.02 5.50
C GLU A 41 15.32 2.94 5.81
N GLN A 42 16.01 3.46 4.78
CA GLN A 42 17.12 4.39 4.94
C GLN A 42 16.71 5.73 5.58
N PHE A 43 15.42 6.06 5.56
CA PHE A 43 14.88 7.30 6.10
C PHE A 43 14.42 7.18 7.55
N ARG A 44 14.39 5.96 8.11
CA ARG A 44 13.86 5.66 9.45
C ARG A 44 14.39 6.58 10.55
N ASP A 45 15.71 6.79 10.57
CA ASP A 45 16.41 7.62 11.56
C ASP A 45 16.89 8.97 10.98
N SER A 46 16.36 9.35 9.82
CA SER A 46 16.72 10.60 9.14
C SER A 46 15.80 11.75 9.55
N SER A 47 16.19 12.99 9.22
CA SER A 47 15.31 14.15 9.37
C SER A 47 14.13 14.16 8.39
N THR A 48 14.14 13.27 7.40
CA THR A 48 13.08 13.14 6.40
C THR A 48 12.15 11.99 6.80
N LYS A 49 10.87 12.30 7.02
CA LYS A 49 9.86 11.30 7.39
C LYS A 49 9.27 10.60 6.17
N VAL A 50 8.80 9.38 6.34
CA VAL A 50 7.93 8.71 5.35
C VAL A 50 6.50 8.81 5.84
N ILE A 51 5.62 9.38 5.03
CA ILE A 51 4.21 9.59 5.38
C ILE A 51 3.31 9.05 4.28
N ILE A 52 2.15 8.50 4.64
CA ILE A 52 1.08 8.18 3.68
C ILE A 52 -0.27 8.55 4.31
N SER A 53 -1.31 8.74 3.49
CA SER A 53 -2.66 8.92 4.01
C SER A 53 -3.28 7.58 4.44
N GLU A 54 -4.29 7.65 5.29
CA GLU A 54 -5.14 6.51 5.66
C GLU A 54 -5.73 5.81 4.43
N ILE A 55 -6.10 6.56 3.39
CA ILE A 55 -6.66 6.01 2.14
C ILE A 55 -5.63 5.14 1.43
N VAL A 56 -4.40 5.65 1.25
CA VAL A 56 -3.32 4.90 0.61
C VAL A 56 -2.99 3.63 1.41
N LYS A 57 -2.99 3.71 2.74
CA LYS A 57 -2.83 2.53 3.60
C LYS A 57 -3.90 1.48 3.29
N GLU A 58 -5.18 1.86 3.28
CA GLU A 58 -6.27 0.90 3.07
C GLU A 58 -6.24 0.29 1.66
N GLU A 59 -5.90 1.08 0.64
CA GLU A 59 -5.73 0.57 -0.73
C GLU A 59 -4.57 -0.43 -0.84
N VAL A 60 -3.42 -0.10 -0.26
CA VAL A 60 -2.26 -1.00 -0.22
C VAL A 60 -2.58 -2.30 0.52
N LEU A 61 -3.27 -2.24 1.67
CA LEU A 61 -3.71 -3.43 2.41
C LEU A 61 -4.69 -4.27 1.58
N SER A 62 -5.65 -3.64 0.90
CA SER A 62 -6.59 -4.33 0.02
C SER A 62 -5.86 -5.08 -1.09
N HIS A 63 -4.97 -4.39 -1.82
CA HIS A 63 -4.25 -5.00 -2.93
C HIS A 63 -3.28 -6.11 -2.49
N ILE A 64 -2.60 -5.97 -1.34
CA ILE A 64 -1.76 -7.05 -0.79
C ILE A 64 -2.62 -8.27 -0.43
N THR A 65 -3.78 -8.06 0.17
CA THR A 65 -4.71 -9.13 0.53
C THR A 65 -5.18 -9.89 -0.72
N GLU A 66 -5.61 -9.17 -1.76
CA GLU A 66 -6.03 -9.77 -3.02
C GLU A 66 -4.90 -10.57 -3.68
N LYS A 67 -3.70 -10.01 -3.73
CA LYS A 67 -2.54 -10.66 -4.32
C LYS A 67 -2.15 -11.92 -3.54
N THR A 68 -2.26 -11.90 -2.22
CA THR A 68 -2.04 -13.06 -1.36
C THR A 68 -3.06 -14.16 -1.63
N LYS A 69 -4.35 -13.82 -1.72
CA LYS A 69 -5.42 -14.77 -2.09
C LYS A 69 -5.22 -15.36 -3.47
N ASN A 70 -4.80 -14.55 -4.45
CA ASN A 70 -4.55 -15.02 -5.81
C ASN A 70 -3.35 -15.98 -5.86
N ALA A 71 -2.24 -15.65 -5.19
CA ALA A 71 -1.09 -16.55 -5.08
C ALA A 71 -1.45 -17.89 -4.44
N GLN A 72 -2.28 -17.88 -3.39
CA GLN A 72 -2.80 -19.11 -2.78
C GLN A 72 -3.60 -19.96 -3.79
N ARG A 73 -4.54 -19.35 -4.51
CA ARG A 73 -5.36 -20.05 -5.52
C ARG A 73 -4.51 -20.64 -6.65
N GLU A 74 -3.50 -19.91 -7.11
CA GLU A 74 -2.58 -20.38 -8.15
C GLU A 74 -1.76 -21.59 -7.68
N LEU A 75 -1.29 -21.56 -6.43
CA LEU A 75 -0.58 -22.69 -5.84
C LEU A 75 -1.50 -23.91 -5.65
N GLU A 76 -2.72 -23.72 -5.14
CA GLU A 76 -3.70 -24.80 -5.02
C GLU A 76 -4.04 -25.44 -6.37
N LYS A 77 -4.19 -24.62 -7.42
CA LYS A 77 -4.38 -25.09 -8.79
C LYS A 77 -3.19 -25.92 -9.28
N SER A 78 -1.97 -25.47 -9.01
CA SER A 78 -0.74 -26.17 -9.38
C SER A 78 -0.61 -27.51 -8.63
N LEU A 79 -0.96 -27.55 -7.35
CA LEU A 79 -1.00 -28.79 -6.56
C LEU A 79 -2.02 -29.79 -7.10
N LYS A 80 -3.19 -29.32 -7.56
CA LYS A 80 -4.17 -30.18 -8.23
C LYS A 80 -3.60 -30.79 -9.52
N GLN A 81 -2.92 -29.98 -10.34
CA GLN A 81 -2.26 -30.49 -11.55
C GLN A 81 -1.15 -31.50 -11.22
N ALA A 82 -0.37 -31.26 -10.17
CA ALA A 82 0.66 -32.21 -9.73
C ALA A 82 0.03 -33.55 -9.30
N LYS A 83 -1.08 -33.52 -8.58
CA LYS A 83 -1.86 -34.74 -8.29
C LYS A 83 -2.27 -35.48 -9.56
N ASP A 84 -2.84 -34.77 -10.54
CA ASP A 84 -3.43 -35.38 -11.73
C ASP A 84 -2.38 -35.91 -12.71
N TYR A 85 -1.26 -35.20 -12.91
CA TYR A 85 -0.27 -35.52 -13.93
C TYR A 85 1.01 -36.19 -13.40
N TRP A 86 1.34 -35.96 -12.13
CA TRP A 86 2.52 -36.57 -11.49
C TRP A 86 2.14 -37.68 -10.52
N GLN A 87 0.85 -38.00 -10.43
CA GLN A 87 0.29 -39.10 -9.62
C GLN A 87 0.63 -38.98 -8.12
N LEU A 88 0.76 -37.76 -7.60
CA LEU A 88 0.95 -37.53 -6.17
C LEU A 88 -0.27 -38.00 -5.37
N GLU A 89 -0.02 -38.55 -4.19
CA GLU A 89 -1.08 -38.97 -3.28
C GLU A 89 -1.76 -37.77 -2.61
N ASN A 90 -3.04 -37.93 -2.27
CA ASN A 90 -3.79 -36.90 -1.52
C ASN A 90 -3.08 -36.51 -0.22
N ARG A 91 -2.43 -37.46 0.46
CA ARG A 91 -1.70 -37.20 1.69
C ARG A 91 -0.53 -36.24 1.48
N GLU A 92 0.21 -36.39 0.38
CA GLU A 92 1.34 -35.53 0.05
C GLU A 92 0.88 -34.11 -0.24
N ILE A 93 -0.19 -33.97 -1.03
CA ILE A 93 -0.80 -32.67 -1.33
C ILE A 93 -1.26 -31.97 -0.04
N GLU A 94 -1.97 -32.67 0.83
CA GLU A 94 -2.46 -32.09 2.09
C GLU A 94 -1.33 -31.73 3.05
N ASN A 95 -0.23 -32.50 3.06
CA ASN A 95 0.98 -32.13 3.81
C ASN A 95 1.62 -30.84 3.27
N ILE A 96 1.71 -30.69 1.94
CA ILE A 96 2.25 -29.47 1.32
C ILE A 96 1.36 -28.27 1.64
N LYS A 97 0.04 -28.40 1.50
CA LYS A 97 -0.89 -27.31 1.84
C LYS A 97 -0.76 -26.88 3.30
N LYS A 98 -0.66 -27.84 4.23
CA LYS A 98 -0.43 -27.54 5.65
C LYS A 98 0.88 -26.80 5.87
N LEU A 99 1.96 -27.25 5.23
CA LEU A 99 3.27 -26.63 5.35
C LEU A 99 3.29 -25.19 4.80
N VAL A 100 2.63 -24.94 3.66
CA VAL A 100 2.71 -23.64 2.97
C VAL A 100 1.69 -22.64 3.51
N PHE A 101 0.45 -23.06 3.76
CA PHE A 101 -0.62 -22.15 4.14
C PHE A 101 -0.78 -22.00 5.65
N ASP A 102 -0.36 -22.99 6.46
CA ASP A 102 -0.39 -23.00 7.93
C ASP A 102 -1.62 -22.31 8.57
N ARG A 103 -2.80 -22.50 7.97
CA ARG A 103 -4.07 -21.85 8.37
C ARG A 103 -4.02 -20.32 8.51
N ARG A 104 -3.01 -19.65 7.95
CA ARG A 104 -2.88 -18.20 8.02
C ARG A 104 -3.87 -17.56 7.07
N ASP A 105 -4.64 -16.60 7.59
CA ASP A 105 -5.56 -15.84 6.77
C ASP A 105 -4.80 -14.80 5.93
N ALA A 106 -5.27 -14.53 4.72
CA ALA A 106 -4.64 -13.55 3.84
C ALA A 106 -4.62 -12.14 4.45
N GLN A 107 -5.63 -11.76 5.24
CA GLN A 107 -5.68 -10.48 5.95
C GLN A 107 -4.63 -10.45 7.06
N GLU A 108 -4.47 -11.53 7.81
CA GLU A 108 -3.46 -11.64 8.87
C GLU A 108 -2.03 -11.47 8.31
N ILE A 109 -1.72 -12.20 7.23
CA ILE A 109 -0.43 -12.07 6.51
C ILE A 109 -0.22 -10.62 6.04
N THR A 110 -1.27 -10.00 5.52
CA THR A 110 -1.20 -8.63 5.00
C THR A 110 -0.91 -7.62 6.10
N LEU A 111 -1.64 -7.71 7.22
CA LEU A 111 -1.43 -6.84 8.38
C LEU A 111 -0.05 -7.04 8.99
N GLU A 112 0.43 -8.28 9.10
CA GLU A 112 1.78 -8.58 9.60
C GLU A 112 2.86 -7.95 8.72
N ARG A 113 2.75 -8.12 7.39
CA ARG A 113 3.70 -7.54 6.43
C ARG A 113 3.71 -6.02 6.49
N PHE A 114 2.52 -5.40 6.52
CA PHE A 114 2.40 -3.96 6.58
C PHE A 114 2.89 -3.39 7.92
N SER A 115 2.59 -4.05 9.05
CA SER A 115 3.11 -3.67 10.37
C SER A 115 4.64 -3.67 10.39
N LYS A 116 5.27 -4.73 9.87
CA LYS A 116 6.74 -4.79 9.76
C LYS A 116 7.30 -3.67 8.87
N PHE A 117 6.58 -3.31 7.81
CA PHE A 117 6.96 -2.20 6.95
C PHE A 117 6.91 -0.86 7.69
N ILE A 118 5.85 -0.61 8.48
CA ILE A 118 5.80 0.56 9.38
C ILE A 118 6.99 0.56 10.33
N ASP A 119 7.24 -0.56 11.01
CA ASP A 119 8.31 -0.66 12.01
C ASP A 119 9.69 -0.40 11.41
N THR A 120 9.95 -0.90 10.21
CA THR A 120 11.26 -0.77 9.54
C THR A 120 11.50 0.59 8.91
N THR A 121 10.45 1.32 8.56
CA THR A 121 10.54 2.63 7.90
C THR A 121 10.20 3.81 8.80
N SER A 122 9.66 3.56 10.01
CA SER A 122 9.00 4.57 10.85
C SER A 122 7.93 5.36 10.07
N LEU A 123 7.21 4.68 9.18
CA LEU A 123 6.19 5.30 8.35
C LEU A 123 5.03 5.82 9.21
N GLU A 124 4.67 7.08 9.03
CA GLU A 124 3.54 7.71 9.72
C GLU A 124 2.31 7.70 8.81
N VAL A 125 1.20 7.20 9.34
CA VAL A 125 -0.09 7.23 8.64
C VAL A 125 -0.86 8.44 9.11
N ILE A 126 -1.21 9.31 8.17
CA ILE A 126 -2.00 10.51 8.46
C ILE A 126 -3.48 10.13 8.36
N GLU A 127 -4.16 10.11 9.51
CA GLU A 127 -5.59 9.85 9.62
C GLU A 127 -6.39 11.03 9.07
N ALA A 128 -7.33 10.75 8.17
CA ALA A 128 -8.13 11.79 7.52
C ALA A 128 -8.97 12.59 8.53
N GLN A 129 -9.34 11.96 9.64
CA GLN A 129 -10.20 12.51 10.68
C GLN A 129 -9.59 13.73 11.39
N ASN A 130 -8.26 13.85 11.40
CA ASN A 130 -7.56 14.93 12.10
C ASN A 130 -7.46 16.22 11.27
N TYR A 131 -7.74 16.17 9.96
CA TYR A 131 -7.56 17.31 9.04
C TYR A 131 -8.75 17.58 8.12
N LEU A 132 -9.66 16.61 7.97
CA LEU A 132 -10.81 16.70 7.10
C LEU A 132 -12.00 17.32 7.84
N ILE A 133 -12.09 18.65 7.77
CA ILE A 133 -13.32 19.35 8.12
C ILE A 133 -14.36 19.02 7.03
N VAL A 134 -15.17 17.99 7.27
CA VAL A 134 -16.18 17.48 6.33
C VAL A 134 -17.08 18.61 5.80
N SER A 135 -17.37 19.62 6.63
CA SER A 135 -18.13 20.80 6.20
C SER A 135 -17.42 21.66 5.15
N ASP A 136 -16.09 21.81 5.20
CA ASP A 136 -15.30 22.54 4.20
C ASP A 136 -15.24 21.77 2.88
N LEU A 137 -15.13 20.43 2.94
CA LEU A 137 -15.16 19.57 1.75
C LEU A 137 -16.52 19.65 1.04
N ILE A 138 -17.62 19.55 1.79
CA ILE A 138 -18.99 19.68 1.27
C ILE A 138 -19.20 21.08 0.68
N GLN A 139 -18.70 22.13 1.35
CA GLN A 139 -18.80 23.49 0.86
C GLN A 139 -18.06 23.66 -0.47
N LYS A 140 -16.84 23.14 -0.62
CA LYS A 140 -16.07 23.23 -1.86
C LYS A 140 -16.70 22.47 -3.02
N TYR A 141 -17.31 21.32 -2.75
CA TYR A 141 -18.08 20.57 -3.74
C TYR A 141 -19.26 21.38 -4.29
N PHE A 142 -20.09 21.96 -3.40
CA PHE A 142 -21.25 22.75 -3.83
C PHE A 142 -20.87 24.10 -4.45
N GLN A 143 -19.75 24.69 -4.01
CA GLN A 143 -19.24 25.96 -4.55
C GLN A 143 -18.35 25.79 -5.78
N ALA A 144 -18.14 24.57 -6.27
CA ALA A 144 -17.24 24.27 -7.39
C ALA A 144 -15.83 24.86 -7.23
N LYS A 145 -15.32 24.84 -5.99
CA LYS A 145 -13.98 25.35 -5.68
C LYS A 145 -12.96 24.21 -5.82
N PRO A 146 -11.73 24.50 -6.26
CA PRO A 146 -10.67 23.51 -6.38
C PRO A 146 -10.54 22.65 -5.11
N PRO A 147 -10.43 21.32 -5.23
CA PRO A 147 -10.18 20.56 -6.46
C PRO A 147 -11.42 20.21 -7.31
N PHE A 148 -12.62 20.62 -6.91
CA PHE A 148 -13.85 20.29 -7.65
C PHE A 148 -14.05 21.19 -8.87
N SER A 149 -14.32 20.59 -10.02
CA SER A 149 -14.56 21.31 -11.28
C SER A 149 -15.95 21.97 -11.32
N GLU A 150 -16.12 23.06 -12.08
CA GLU A 150 -17.43 23.71 -12.30
C GLU A 150 -18.36 22.87 -13.18
N SER A 151 -17.81 22.17 -14.16
CA SER A 151 -18.53 21.29 -15.08
C SER A 151 -17.77 19.96 -15.24
N GLY A 152 -18.49 18.84 -15.14
CA GLY A 152 -17.89 17.50 -15.20
C GLY A 152 -18.44 16.52 -14.16
N LYS A 153 -17.75 15.38 -13.99
CA LYS A 153 -18.09 14.33 -13.02
C LYS A 153 -17.53 14.66 -11.64
N LYS A 154 -17.99 15.74 -10.99
CA LYS A 154 -17.56 16.17 -9.64
C LYS A 154 -17.59 15.05 -8.58
N LYS A 155 -18.49 14.08 -8.75
CA LYS A 155 -18.58 12.89 -7.89
C LYS A 155 -17.35 11.99 -7.95
N SER A 156 -16.66 11.95 -9.09
CA SER A 156 -15.43 11.18 -9.29
C SER A 156 -14.20 11.87 -8.71
N GLU A 157 -14.33 13.13 -8.25
CA GLU A 157 -13.23 13.96 -7.73
C GLU A 157 -13.17 13.93 -6.18
N PHE A 158 -14.12 13.24 -5.53
CA PHE A 158 -14.11 13.06 -4.08
C PHE A 158 -12.88 12.31 -3.56
N PRO A 159 -12.40 11.21 -4.19
CA PRO A 159 -11.19 10.52 -3.74
C PRO A 159 -9.99 11.47 -3.66
N ASP A 160 -9.76 12.26 -4.72
CA ASP A 160 -8.65 13.23 -4.78
C ASP A 160 -8.83 14.37 -3.77
N ALA A 161 -10.06 14.84 -3.57
CA ALA A 161 -10.36 15.93 -2.64
C ALA A 161 -10.19 15.51 -1.17
N ILE A 162 -10.51 14.26 -0.84
CA ILE A 162 -10.29 13.68 0.49
C ILE A 162 -8.78 13.47 0.70
N ALA A 163 -8.04 12.98 -0.31
CA ALA A 163 -6.59 12.82 -0.25
C ALA A 163 -5.80 14.14 -0.13
N LEU A 164 -6.34 15.26 -0.63
CA LEU A 164 -5.76 16.61 -0.49
C LEU A 164 -6.02 17.29 0.86
N LYS A 165 -6.94 16.76 1.68
CA LYS A 165 -7.42 17.39 2.92
C LYS A 165 -7.31 16.52 4.18
N GLY A 166 -7.08 15.22 4.03
CA GLY A 166 -6.61 14.34 5.11
C GLY A 166 -5.10 14.45 5.26
#